data_AF-A0AAV6C6J5-F1
#
_entry.id   AF-A0AAV6C6J5-F1
#
_cell.length_a   1.000
_cell.length_b   1.000
_cell.length_c   1.000
_cell.angle_alpha   90.00
_cell.angle_beta   90.00
_cell.angle_gamma   90.00
#
_symmetry.space_group_name_H-M   'P 1'
#
loop_
_entity.id
_entity.type
_entity.pdbx_description
1 polymer ?
#
loop_
_entity_poly.entity_id
_entity_poly.type
_entity_poly.pdbx_seq_one_letter_code
_entity_poly.pdbx_strand_id
1 'polypeptide(L)'
;MRRQLLFAVLGLFLIAAGLAADYSTQIPRTDTVMNDGCRTPVSLYEASPEPPVGSAIVIHGLAGNRRVMKWLDQWLAAQRLRVYSIDLPGHGDSTEPFTHARAEECTERAIHALAVRGDIRLERTVLLGHSLGGEIAIRLADRFSTAGTIAISPAPMVLPRRIPNNLLVMSAQFDLPPLREEARRIAAAAGGERVSQEDFAQLRAFQLSTVPWADHVSPLVDERPERQAATWAREALAEAGPLQPVRGWPRAGAVLCGIGLLLLFPLAALILSGRPPRPDPPRDPQIRITFVHWLTIRTMLARWAVASALAVALLSLTSHYDWLRLYNGSYLASCILVAGLALLLLFRGRVASLRPRLRGIFAAVVLALAFAMAAHAWVGFSLDLTPINAMSFLRTLAGGFWLPTPRWLRLGPATLAVLPYFAAEELALGDPNLFRYWRRVGVCLLLRLELWLLMVLAVYATMNGQVLILLLAPTFLFLSVLQRLGSDVLRIRSGSPAAGAVFGAILAGWFIASVFPLT
;
A
#
# COMPACT_ATOMS: atom_id res chain seq x y z
N MET A 1 3.35 23.58 25.29
CA MET A 1 2.96 24.35 24.09
C MET A 1 4.17 24.75 23.25
N ARG A 2 5.17 25.47 23.80
CA ARG A 2 6.37 25.94 23.07
C ARG A 2 7.11 24.87 22.22
N ARG A 3 7.40 23.69 22.80
CA ARG A 3 8.04 22.57 22.05
C ARG A 3 7.19 22.04 20.88
N GLN A 4 5.86 22.01 21.03
CA GLN A 4 4.95 21.53 19.98
C GLN A 4 4.79 22.54 18.86
N LEU A 5 4.82 23.83 19.20
CA LEU A 5 4.85 24.89 18.21
C LEU A 5 6.14 24.82 17.37
N LEU A 6 7.28 24.58 18.01
CA LEU A 6 8.56 24.40 17.31
C LEU A 6 8.54 23.19 16.37
N PHE A 7 8.04 22.04 16.82
CA PHE A 7 7.87 20.87 15.94
C PHE A 7 6.91 21.15 14.80
N ALA A 8 5.81 21.88 15.04
CA ALA A 8 4.87 22.21 13.99
C ALA A 8 5.47 23.15 12.94
N VAL A 9 6.23 24.17 13.35
CA VAL A 9 6.93 25.07 12.43
C VAL A 9 7.95 24.29 11.60
N LEU A 10 8.75 23.43 12.23
CA LEU A 10 9.67 22.54 11.51
C LEU A 10 8.91 21.62 10.55
N GLY A 11 7.78 21.06 10.98
CA GLY A 11 6.95 20.20 10.15
C GLY A 11 6.40 20.90 8.91
N LEU A 12 5.92 22.14 9.05
CA LEU A 12 5.48 22.97 7.92
C LEU A 12 6.64 23.27 6.96
N PHE A 13 7.83 23.58 7.50
CA PHE A 13 9.02 23.78 6.68
C PHE A 13 9.39 22.53 5.88
N LEU A 14 9.39 21.35 6.51
CA LEU A 14 9.68 20.08 5.83
C LEU A 14 8.63 19.74 4.76
N ILE A 15 7.35 20.01 5.01
CA ILE A 15 6.30 19.85 3.99
C ILE A 15 6.56 20.80 2.82
N ALA A 16 6.84 22.08 3.07
CA ALA A 16 7.11 23.05 2.00
C ALA A 16 8.34 22.66 1.18
N ALA A 17 9.44 22.27 1.85
CA ALA A 17 10.64 21.77 1.19
C ALA A 17 10.37 20.49 0.38
N GLY A 18 9.55 19.59 0.93
CA GLY A 18 9.18 18.34 0.25
C GLY A 18 8.34 18.57 -1.00
N LEU A 19 7.35 19.47 -0.93
CA LEU A 19 6.55 19.88 -2.08
C LEU A 19 7.38 20.59 -3.15
N ALA A 20 8.34 21.43 -2.77
CA ALA A 20 9.24 22.08 -3.73
C ALA A 20 10.17 21.07 -4.45
N ALA A 21 10.67 20.06 -3.72
CA ALA A 21 11.50 19.00 -4.28
C ALA A 21 10.73 18.09 -5.27
N ASP A 22 9.41 18.00 -5.12
CA ASP A 22 8.51 17.23 -5.97
C ASP A 22 8.02 18.05 -7.18
N TYR A 23 7.62 19.32 -6.98
CA TYR A 23 7.06 20.18 -8.04
C TYR A 23 8.00 20.36 -9.24
N SER A 24 9.32 20.40 -9.01
CA SER A 24 10.30 20.67 -10.06
C SER A 24 10.57 19.50 -11.02
N THR A 25 9.90 18.35 -10.84
CA THR A 25 10.33 17.08 -11.44
C THR A 25 9.22 16.27 -12.09
N GLN A 26 7.95 16.64 -11.87
CA GLN A 26 6.84 15.83 -12.35
C GLN A 26 6.64 15.98 -13.86
N ILE A 27 6.66 14.85 -14.55
CA ILE A 27 6.21 14.73 -15.93
C ILE A 27 4.70 14.97 -15.97
N PRO A 28 4.19 15.78 -16.92
CA PRO A 28 2.76 16.01 -17.08
C PRO A 28 1.97 14.70 -17.11
N ARG A 29 0.91 14.65 -16.29
CA ARG A 29 0.02 13.50 -16.17
C ARG A 29 -1.41 13.90 -16.48
N THR A 30 -2.09 13.12 -17.31
CA THR A 30 -3.53 13.24 -17.54
C THR A 30 -4.24 11.97 -17.08
N ASP A 31 -5.25 12.11 -16.23
CA ASP A 31 -6.06 10.99 -15.76
C ASP A 31 -7.34 10.91 -16.60
N THR A 32 -7.67 9.72 -17.09
CA THR A 32 -8.91 9.47 -17.84
C THR A 32 -9.46 8.08 -17.55
N VAL A 33 -10.69 7.80 -18.02
CA VAL A 33 -11.34 6.50 -17.93
C VAL A 33 -11.63 6.04 -19.35
N MET A 34 -11.10 4.88 -19.71
CA MET A 34 -11.27 4.30 -21.04
C MET A 34 -12.69 3.77 -21.25
N ASN A 35 -13.21 3.85 -22.47
CA ASN A 35 -14.49 3.24 -22.84
C ASN A 35 -14.26 1.87 -23.52
N ASP A 36 -13.69 0.93 -22.79
CA ASP A 36 -13.29 -0.41 -23.24
C ASP A 36 -14.24 -1.54 -22.76
N GLY A 37 -15.39 -1.17 -22.19
CA GLY A 37 -16.32 -2.07 -21.53
C GLY A 37 -15.90 -2.50 -20.11
N CYS A 38 -14.68 -2.19 -19.68
CA CYS A 38 -14.21 -2.33 -18.29
C CYS A 38 -14.10 -0.99 -17.58
N ARG A 39 -14.28 0.13 -18.28
CA ARG A 39 -14.14 1.48 -17.72
C ARG A 39 -12.79 1.66 -17.04
N THR A 40 -11.72 1.19 -17.69
CA THR A 40 -10.37 1.14 -17.11
C THR A 40 -9.84 2.56 -16.82
N PRO A 41 -9.58 2.92 -15.55
CA PRO A 41 -8.89 4.17 -15.23
C PRO A 41 -7.44 4.11 -15.70
N VAL A 42 -6.96 5.18 -16.32
CA VAL A 42 -5.60 5.26 -16.87
C VAL A 42 -4.96 6.61 -16.56
N SER A 43 -3.68 6.58 -16.18
CA SER A 43 -2.79 7.74 -16.18
C SER A 43 -2.00 7.75 -17.48
N LEU A 44 -2.04 8.87 -18.21
CA LEU A 44 -1.18 9.13 -19.35
C LEU A 44 -0.03 10.04 -18.92
N TYR A 45 1.22 9.60 -19.11
CA TYR A 45 2.41 10.42 -18.90
C TYR A 45 3.14 10.70 -20.22
N GLU A 46 3.40 11.98 -20.49
CA GLU A 46 4.15 12.44 -21.66
C GLU A 46 5.10 13.57 -21.26
N ALA A 47 6.41 13.34 -21.42
CA ALA A 47 7.44 14.28 -20.96
C ALA A 47 7.78 15.40 -21.97
N SER A 48 7.54 15.17 -23.26
CA SER A 48 8.03 16.04 -24.34
C SER A 48 6.92 16.36 -25.33
N PRO A 49 6.89 17.59 -25.90
CA PRO A 49 6.06 17.89 -27.06
C PRO A 49 6.57 17.21 -28.35
N GLU A 50 7.80 16.68 -28.35
CA GLU A 50 8.28 15.87 -29.47
C GLU A 50 7.52 14.55 -29.58
N PRO A 51 7.36 13.99 -30.80
CA PRO A 51 6.70 12.71 -30.98
C PRO A 51 7.35 11.60 -30.12
N PRO A 52 6.53 10.76 -29.46
CA PRO A 52 7.03 9.69 -28.62
C PRO A 52 7.76 8.63 -29.46
N VAL A 53 8.84 8.08 -28.90
CA VAL A 53 9.59 6.98 -29.52
C VAL A 53 8.91 5.62 -29.32
N GLY A 54 7.74 5.58 -28.71
CA GLY A 54 7.04 4.34 -28.44
C GLY A 54 6.05 4.54 -27.32
N SER A 55 5.40 3.45 -26.93
CA SER A 55 4.46 3.44 -25.82
C SER A 55 4.89 2.45 -24.76
N ALA A 56 4.51 2.70 -23.52
CA ALA A 56 4.57 1.71 -22.45
C ALA A 56 3.18 1.54 -21.84
N ILE A 57 2.81 0.31 -21.53
CA ILE A 57 1.59 0.00 -20.77
C ILE A 57 2.04 -0.62 -19.45
N VAL A 58 1.67 0.03 -18.35
CA VAL A 58 2.15 -0.29 -17.00
C VAL A 58 1.01 -0.86 -16.17
N ILE A 59 1.23 -2.05 -15.62
CA ILE A 59 0.21 -2.86 -14.92
C ILE A 59 0.68 -3.13 -13.49
N HIS A 60 -0.11 -2.72 -12.50
CA HIS A 60 0.22 -2.88 -11.08
C HIS A 60 -0.11 -4.28 -10.52
N GLY A 61 0.39 -4.60 -9.33
CA GLY A 61 0.10 -5.85 -8.61
C GLY A 61 -1.20 -5.85 -7.78
N LEU A 62 -1.55 -6.99 -7.18
CA LEU A 62 -2.82 -7.31 -6.48
C LEU A 62 -3.17 -6.43 -5.25
N ALA A 63 -2.22 -5.67 -4.72
CA ALA A 63 -2.43 -4.73 -3.60
C ALA A 63 -2.06 -3.29 -3.97
N GLY A 64 -1.94 -3.03 -5.27
CA GLY A 64 -1.47 -1.77 -5.84
C GLY A 64 -2.55 -1.01 -6.58
N ASN A 65 -2.13 0.05 -7.26
CA ASN A 65 -2.91 0.83 -8.22
C ASN A 65 -1.90 1.56 -9.15
N ARG A 66 -2.37 2.18 -10.22
CA ARG A 66 -1.53 2.94 -11.17
C ARG A 66 -0.61 3.97 -10.51
N ARG A 67 -1.01 4.54 -9.36
CA ARG A 67 -0.22 5.57 -8.65
C ARG A 67 1.00 5.00 -7.93
N VAL A 68 0.98 3.73 -7.53
CA VAL A 68 2.16 3.08 -6.93
C VAL A 68 3.24 2.78 -7.96
N MET A 69 2.88 2.76 -9.25
CA MET A 69 3.79 2.53 -10.38
C MET A 69 4.46 3.82 -10.89
N LYS A 70 4.08 4.99 -10.36
CA LYS A 70 4.45 6.30 -10.90
C LYS A 70 5.94 6.52 -11.11
N TRP A 71 6.81 5.93 -10.29
CA TRP A 71 8.26 6.12 -10.42
C TRP A 71 8.78 5.44 -11.69
N LEU A 72 8.29 4.24 -11.97
CA LEU A 72 8.52 3.55 -13.24
C LEU A 72 7.90 4.36 -14.39
N ASP A 73 6.69 4.87 -14.21
CA ASP A 73 6.02 5.68 -15.24
C ASP A 73 6.85 6.91 -15.62
N GLN A 74 7.40 7.62 -14.63
CA GLN A 74 8.25 8.79 -14.83
C GLN A 74 9.56 8.45 -15.52
N TRP A 75 10.21 7.35 -15.14
CA TRP A 75 11.45 6.90 -15.79
C TRP A 75 11.23 6.57 -17.27
N LEU A 76 10.15 5.84 -17.58
CA LEU A 76 9.79 5.49 -18.95
C LEU A 76 9.41 6.74 -19.77
N ALA A 77 8.59 7.62 -19.20
CA ALA A 77 8.18 8.84 -19.89
C ALA A 77 9.36 9.80 -20.13
N ALA A 78 10.34 9.87 -19.21
CA ALA A 78 11.59 10.61 -19.40
C ALA A 78 12.40 10.10 -20.60
N GLN A 79 12.23 8.83 -20.99
CA GLN A 79 12.85 8.26 -22.19
C GLN A 79 12.03 8.52 -23.48
N ARG A 80 11.09 9.47 -23.46
CA ARG A 80 10.19 9.81 -24.58
C ARG A 80 9.19 8.72 -24.94
N LEU A 81 8.89 7.80 -24.02
CA LEU A 81 7.76 6.88 -24.20
C LEU A 81 6.47 7.60 -23.79
N ARG A 82 5.38 7.31 -24.50
CA ARG A 82 4.02 7.61 -24.05
C ARG A 82 3.57 6.51 -23.09
N VAL A 83 3.37 6.82 -21.81
CA VAL A 83 3.12 5.80 -20.79
C VAL A 83 1.65 5.79 -20.39
N TYR A 84 1.02 4.61 -20.47
CA TYR A 84 -0.34 4.33 -20.04
C TYR A 84 -0.30 3.42 -18.81
N SER A 85 -0.55 3.98 -17.63
CA SER A 85 -0.56 3.25 -16.35
C SER A 85 -2.01 2.99 -15.93
N ILE A 86 -2.43 1.73 -15.89
CA ILE A 86 -3.84 1.34 -15.74
C ILE A 86 -4.17 0.85 -14.32
N ASP A 87 -5.39 1.10 -13.85
CA ASP A 87 -5.95 0.45 -12.67
C ASP A 87 -6.67 -0.85 -13.07
N LEU A 88 -6.27 -1.99 -12.49
CA LEU A 88 -6.95 -3.26 -12.62
C LEU A 88 -8.35 -3.22 -11.99
N PRO A 89 -9.29 -4.08 -12.41
CA PRO A 89 -10.60 -4.25 -11.77
C PRO A 89 -10.50 -4.33 -10.26
N GLY A 90 -11.32 -3.55 -9.58
CA GLY A 90 -11.41 -3.49 -8.13
C GLY A 90 -10.26 -2.78 -7.45
N HIS A 91 -9.29 -2.23 -8.17
CA HIS A 91 -8.12 -1.51 -7.66
C HIS A 91 -8.19 -0.02 -7.95
N GLY A 92 -7.51 0.80 -7.13
CA GLY A 92 -7.43 2.24 -7.37
C GLY A 92 -8.80 2.89 -7.54
N ASP A 93 -8.98 3.57 -8.68
CA ASP A 93 -10.23 4.24 -9.05
C ASP A 93 -11.23 3.32 -9.77
N SER A 94 -10.85 2.07 -10.06
CA SER A 94 -11.70 1.10 -10.75
C SER A 94 -12.81 0.60 -9.82
N THR A 95 -14.04 0.68 -10.30
CA THR A 95 -15.24 0.21 -9.59
C THR A 95 -15.70 -1.17 -10.06
N GLU A 96 -15.02 -1.77 -11.04
CA GLU A 96 -15.32 -3.13 -11.51
C GLU A 96 -14.96 -4.16 -10.45
N PRO A 97 -15.67 -5.30 -10.35
CA PRO A 97 -15.32 -6.37 -9.43
C PRO A 97 -14.04 -7.09 -9.86
N PHE A 98 -13.16 -7.37 -8.90
CA PHE A 98 -11.92 -8.07 -9.11
C PHE A 98 -12.13 -9.60 -9.17
N THR A 99 -11.65 -10.20 -10.23
CA THR A 99 -11.19 -11.59 -10.26
C THR A 99 -9.91 -11.65 -11.10
N HIS A 100 -9.10 -12.71 -10.94
CA HIS A 100 -7.90 -12.87 -11.76
C HIS A 100 -8.24 -12.89 -13.27
N ALA A 101 -9.29 -13.61 -13.66
CA ALA A 101 -9.75 -13.66 -15.05
C ALA A 101 -10.22 -12.29 -15.55
N ARG A 102 -10.99 -11.55 -14.73
CA ARG A 102 -11.47 -10.21 -15.10
C ARG A 102 -10.32 -9.21 -15.23
N ALA A 103 -9.29 -9.31 -14.39
CA ALA A 103 -8.12 -8.45 -14.46
C ALA A 103 -7.33 -8.64 -15.77
N GLU A 104 -7.13 -9.88 -16.20
CA GLU A 104 -6.54 -10.19 -17.49
C GLU A 104 -7.42 -9.73 -18.66
N GLU A 105 -8.72 -10.04 -18.63
CA GLU A 105 -9.69 -9.65 -19.65
C GLU A 105 -9.75 -8.13 -19.83
N CYS A 106 -9.82 -7.36 -18.74
CA CYS A 106 -9.87 -5.91 -18.81
C CYS A 106 -8.54 -5.30 -19.28
N THR A 107 -7.41 -5.91 -18.92
CA THR A 107 -6.11 -5.48 -19.46
C THR A 107 -6.04 -5.72 -20.97
N GLU A 108 -6.50 -6.89 -21.45
CA GLU A 108 -6.59 -7.20 -22.88
C GLU A 108 -7.47 -6.17 -23.62
N ARG A 109 -8.66 -5.87 -23.08
CA ARG A 109 -9.57 -4.86 -23.63
C ARG A 109 -8.96 -3.47 -23.66
N ALA A 110 -8.24 -3.08 -22.62
CA ALA A 110 -7.55 -1.78 -22.57
C ALA A 110 -6.46 -1.69 -23.65
N ILE A 111 -5.59 -2.70 -23.78
CA ILE A 111 -4.56 -2.74 -24.83
C ILE A 111 -5.20 -2.70 -26.22
N HIS A 112 -6.24 -3.50 -26.46
CA HIS A 112 -6.95 -3.52 -27.73
C HIS A 112 -7.60 -2.17 -28.05
N ALA A 113 -8.26 -1.53 -27.07
CA ALA A 113 -8.88 -0.22 -27.26
C ALA A 113 -7.84 0.87 -27.59
N LEU A 114 -6.67 0.86 -26.93
CA LEU A 114 -5.57 1.77 -27.27
C LEU A 114 -5.08 1.54 -28.71
N ALA A 115 -4.90 0.28 -29.11
CA ALA A 115 -4.41 -0.07 -30.45
C ALA A 115 -5.42 0.36 -31.54
N VAL A 116 -6.70 0.06 -31.36
CA VAL A 116 -7.76 0.41 -32.35
C VAL A 116 -7.94 1.91 -32.49
N ARG A 117 -7.79 2.69 -31.42
CA ARG A 117 -7.83 4.17 -31.49
C ARG A 117 -6.61 4.78 -32.17
N GLY A 118 -5.55 4.00 -32.40
CA GLY A 118 -4.27 4.49 -32.92
C GLY A 118 -3.40 5.17 -31.86
N ASP A 119 -3.74 5.02 -30.58
CA ASP A 119 -3.02 5.62 -29.45
C ASP A 119 -1.67 4.94 -29.19
N ILE A 120 -1.54 3.68 -29.62
CA ILE A 120 -0.35 2.85 -29.54
C ILE A 120 -0.15 2.07 -30.84
N ARG A 121 1.10 1.66 -31.09
CA ARG A 121 1.47 0.66 -32.09
C ARG A 121 2.12 -0.51 -31.39
N LEU A 122 1.60 -1.73 -31.53
CA LEU A 122 2.03 -2.88 -30.71
C LEU A 122 3.53 -3.15 -30.88
N GLU A 123 4.03 -3.14 -32.11
CA GLU A 123 5.43 -3.30 -32.48
C GLU A 123 6.36 -2.19 -31.96
N ARG A 124 5.79 -1.11 -31.41
CA ARG A 124 6.48 0.02 -30.75
C ARG A 124 5.97 0.23 -29.32
N THR A 125 5.43 -0.82 -28.69
CA THR A 125 4.90 -0.78 -27.33
C THR A 125 5.67 -1.74 -26.43
N VAL A 126 5.96 -1.34 -25.19
CA VAL A 126 6.50 -2.20 -24.14
C VAL A 126 5.41 -2.48 -23.11
N LEU A 127 5.22 -3.74 -22.72
CA LEU A 127 4.39 -4.08 -21.57
C LEU A 127 5.26 -4.16 -20.33
N LEU A 128 4.88 -3.47 -19.27
CA LEU A 128 5.55 -3.55 -17.98
C LEU A 128 4.54 -3.93 -16.90
N GLY A 129 4.91 -4.89 -16.06
CA GLY A 129 4.03 -5.34 -14.99
C GLY A 129 4.76 -5.71 -13.69
N HIS A 130 4.12 -5.44 -12.55
CA HIS A 130 4.58 -5.90 -11.23
C HIS A 130 3.67 -7.00 -10.68
N SER A 131 4.24 -8.08 -10.15
CA SER A 131 3.48 -9.14 -9.48
C SER A 131 2.37 -9.70 -10.39
N LEU A 132 1.10 -9.57 -9.99
CA LEU A 132 -0.07 -9.88 -10.84
C LEU A 132 0.00 -9.18 -12.21
N GLY A 133 0.44 -7.92 -12.26
CA GLY A 133 0.62 -7.21 -13.53
C GLY A 133 1.73 -7.80 -14.39
N GLY A 134 2.79 -8.35 -13.78
CA GLY A 134 3.87 -9.04 -14.48
C GLY A 134 3.42 -10.39 -15.04
N GLU A 135 2.59 -11.12 -14.28
CA GLU A 135 1.87 -12.29 -14.79
C GLU A 135 1.04 -11.92 -16.01
N ILE A 136 0.16 -10.92 -15.90
CA ILE A 136 -0.74 -10.52 -16.98
C ILE A 136 0.06 -10.11 -18.21
N ALA A 137 1.12 -9.30 -18.05
CA ALA A 137 1.99 -8.89 -19.15
C ALA A 137 2.60 -10.09 -19.90
N ILE A 138 3.07 -11.11 -19.18
CA ILE A 138 3.64 -12.32 -19.78
C ILE A 138 2.54 -13.15 -20.46
N ARG A 139 1.42 -13.41 -19.80
CA ARG A 139 0.33 -14.25 -20.33
C ARG A 139 -0.31 -13.66 -21.59
N LEU A 140 -0.33 -12.34 -21.72
CA LEU A 140 -0.86 -11.64 -22.88
C LEU A 140 0.08 -11.69 -24.10
N ALA A 141 1.28 -12.30 -23.98
CA ALA A 141 2.20 -12.45 -25.11
C ALA A 141 1.59 -13.24 -26.27
N ASP A 142 0.77 -14.26 -26.03
CA ASP A 142 0.12 -15.02 -27.11
C ASP A 142 -0.90 -14.18 -27.91
N ARG A 143 -1.36 -13.05 -27.35
CA ARG A 143 -2.38 -12.18 -27.96
C ARG A 143 -1.80 -10.92 -28.60
N PHE A 144 -0.76 -10.35 -27.99
CA PHE A 144 -0.14 -9.12 -28.47
C PHE A 144 1.33 -9.34 -28.78
N SER A 145 1.77 -8.90 -29.96
CA SER A 145 3.18 -8.90 -30.36
C SER A 145 3.80 -7.54 -30.10
N THR A 146 4.20 -7.31 -28.84
CA THR A 146 4.80 -6.05 -28.41
C THR A 146 6.30 -5.97 -28.72
N ALA A 147 6.90 -4.78 -28.63
CA ALA A 147 8.34 -4.58 -28.82
C ALA A 147 9.17 -5.24 -27.71
N GLY A 148 8.64 -5.22 -26.48
CA GLY A 148 9.28 -5.78 -25.30
C GLY A 148 8.32 -6.04 -24.15
N THR A 149 8.76 -6.86 -23.20
CA THR A 149 8.02 -7.16 -21.97
C THR A 149 8.95 -7.06 -20.75
N ILE A 150 8.50 -6.40 -19.70
CA ILE A 150 9.24 -6.22 -18.45
C ILE A 150 8.36 -6.71 -17.30
N ALA A 151 8.80 -7.74 -16.59
CA ALA A 151 8.09 -8.32 -15.45
C ALA A 151 8.92 -8.16 -14.17
N ILE A 152 8.39 -7.40 -13.21
CA ILE A 152 8.99 -7.20 -11.90
C ILE A 152 8.30 -8.13 -10.91
N SER A 153 9.04 -9.10 -10.38
CA SER A 153 8.57 -10.08 -9.38
C SER A 153 7.25 -10.74 -9.77
N PRO A 154 7.15 -11.35 -10.98
CA PRO A 154 5.89 -11.84 -11.54
C PRO A 154 5.20 -12.88 -10.64
N ALA A 155 3.88 -12.83 -10.57
CA ALA A 155 3.07 -13.81 -9.86
C ALA A 155 3.13 -15.19 -10.55
N PRO A 156 2.93 -16.31 -9.82
CA PRO A 156 2.99 -17.64 -10.40
C PRO A 156 1.89 -17.84 -11.44
N MET A 157 2.24 -18.40 -12.61
CA MET A 157 1.30 -18.49 -13.72
C MET A 157 1.36 -19.82 -14.47
N VAL A 158 0.35 -20.04 -15.31
CA VAL A 158 0.48 -20.96 -16.44
C VAL A 158 1.16 -20.17 -17.55
N LEU A 159 2.35 -20.62 -17.96
CA LEU A 159 3.11 -19.93 -18.99
C LEU A 159 2.35 -19.92 -20.33
N PRO A 160 2.43 -18.82 -21.09
CA PRO A 160 1.92 -18.76 -22.46
C PRO A 160 2.66 -19.76 -23.37
N ARG A 161 2.11 -20.00 -24.56
CA ARG A 161 2.73 -20.90 -25.55
C ARG A 161 4.05 -20.35 -26.06
N ARG A 162 4.17 -19.02 -26.19
CA ARG A 162 5.41 -18.35 -26.59
C ARG A 162 5.94 -17.47 -25.47
N ILE A 163 7.27 -17.43 -25.34
CA ILE A 163 7.92 -16.44 -24.48
C ILE A 163 7.70 -15.05 -25.08
N PRO A 164 7.33 -14.04 -24.27
CA PRO A 164 7.15 -12.68 -24.74
C PRO A 164 8.39 -12.13 -25.45
N ASN A 165 8.17 -11.28 -26.45
CA ASN A 165 9.24 -10.58 -27.15
C ASN A 165 10.07 -9.76 -26.16
N ASN A 166 11.40 -9.82 -26.29
CA ASN A 166 12.39 -9.07 -25.51
C ASN A 166 11.99 -8.99 -24.02
N LEU A 167 12.12 -10.10 -23.31
CA LEU A 167 11.62 -10.27 -21.94
C LEU A 167 12.69 -10.00 -20.88
N LEU A 168 12.48 -8.99 -20.05
CA LEU A 168 13.21 -8.78 -18.80
C LEU A 168 12.40 -9.27 -17.61
N VAL A 169 12.97 -10.16 -16.81
CA VAL A 169 12.42 -10.56 -15.52
C VAL A 169 13.32 -10.02 -14.41
N MET A 170 12.74 -9.24 -13.48
CA MET A 170 13.44 -8.74 -12.30
C MET A 170 12.87 -9.40 -11.05
N SER A 171 13.64 -10.29 -10.42
CA SER A 171 13.27 -10.97 -9.17
C SER A 171 13.83 -10.23 -7.96
N ALA A 172 13.01 -9.94 -6.96
CA ALA A 172 13.53 -9.43 -5.69
C ALA A 172 14.29 -10.52 -4.91
N GLN A 173 15.40 -10.14 -4.26
CA GLN A 173 16.27 -11.08 -3.54
C GLN A 173 15.57 -11.78 -2.37
N PHE A 174 14.79 -11.02 -1.60
CA PHE A 174 14.04 -11.49 -0.43
C PHE A 174 12.55 -11.67 -0.73
N ASP A 175 12.20 -11.95 -1.99
CA ASP A 175 10.84 -12.26 -2.37
C ASP A 175 10.37 -13.63 -1.83
N LEU A 176 9.06 -13.86 -1.83
CA LEU A 176 8.46 -15.12 -1.39
C LEU A 176 8.97 -16.28 -2.26
N PRO A 177 9.22 -17.48 -1.67
CA PRO A 177 9.75 -18.61 -2.41
C PRO A 177 8.98 -18.98 -3.69
N PRO A 178 7.63 -18.97 -3.74
CA PRO A 178 6.88 -19.25 -4.97
C PRO A 178 7.16 -18.26 -6.10
N LEU A 179 7.41 -16.99 -5.78
CA LEU A 179 7.66 -15.93 -6.76
C LEU A 179 9.08 -16.00 -7.33
N ARG A 180 10.05 -16.31 -6.46
CA ARG A 180 11.43 -16.59 -6.91
C ARG A 180 11.51 -17.83 -7.76
N GLU A 181 10.75 -18.86 -7.41
CA GLU A 181 10.66 -20.06 -8.23
C GLU A 181 10.01 -19.75 -9.57
N GLU A 182 8.99 -18.91 -9.60
CA GLU A 182 8.39 -18.45 -10.85
C GLU A 182 9.39 -17.80 -11.79
N ALA A 183 10.19 -16.87 -11.28
CA ALA A 183 11.21 -16.20 -12.08
C ALA A 183 12.21 -17.20 -12.70
N ARG A 184 12.55 -18.28 -11.98
CA ARG A 184 13.39 -19.37 -12.49
C ARG A 184 12.67 -20.23 -13.52
N ARG A 185 11.38 -20.54 -13.32
CA ARG A 185 10.57 -21.28 -14.31
C ARG A 185 10.48 -20.51 -15.63
N ILE A 186 10.28 -19.20 -15.56
CA ILE A 186 10.28 -18.32 -16.74
C ILE A 186 11.65 -18.35 -17.43
N ALA A 187 12.75 -18.25 -16.67
CA ALA A 187 14.10 -18.29 -17.23
C ALA A 187 14.45 -19.63 -17.89
N ALA A 188 14.01 -20.75 -17.30
CA ALA A 188 14.16 -22.06 -17.90
C ALA A 188 13.38 -22.18 -19.21
N ALA A 189 12.14 -21.68 -19.25
CA ALA A 189 11.32 -21.66 -20.46
C ALA A 189 11.87 -20.72 -21.55
N ALA A 190 12.55 -19.64 -21.15
CA ALA A 190 13.23 -18.73 -22.07
C ALA A 190 14.54 -19.31 -22.63
N GLY A 191 15.06 -20.43 -22.12
CA GLY A 191 16.26 -21.08 -22.65
C GLY A 191 17.57 -20.31 -22.39
N GLY A 192 17.64 -19.53 -21.30
CA GLY A 192 18.86 -18.83 -20.88
C GLY A 192 18.97 -17.37 -21.33
N GLU A 193 19.96 -16.66 -20.78
CA GLU A 193 20.15 -15.22 -21.01
C GLU A 193 20.69 -14.91 -22.41
N ARG A 194 20.13 -13.87 -23.02
CA ARG A 194 20.44 -13.36 -24.36
C ARG A 194 20.20 -11.85 -24.38
N VAL A 195 21.25 -11.05 -24.52
CA VAL A 195 21.17 -9.58 -24.39
C VAL A 195 21.97 -8.85 -25.47
N SER A 196 22.32 -9.54 -26.56
CA SER A 196 22.98 -8.87 -27.69
C SER A 196 21.99 -8.02 -28.48
N GLN A 197 22.49 -7.03 -29.23
CA GLN A 197 21.65 -6.22 -30.12
C GLN A 197 20.92 -7.07 -31.17
N GLU A 198 21.54 -8.15 -31.64
CA GLU A 198 20.91 -9.11 -32.55
C GLU A 198 19.72 -9.81 -31.87
N ASP A 199 19.82 -10.14 -30.58
CA ASP A 199 18.72 -10.76 -29.85
C ASP A 199 17.52 -9.83 -29.72
N PHE A 200 17.76 -8.53 -29.49
CA PHE A 200 16.70 -7.52 -29.47
C PHE A 200 16.02 -7.36 -30.84
N ALA A 201 16.82 -7.31 -31.91
CA ALA A 201 16.32 -7.22 -33.28
C ALA A 201 15.51 -8.46 -33.70
N GLN A 202 15.89 -9.65 -33.21
CA GLN A 202 15.17 -10.91 -33.43
C GLN A 202 14.04 -11.14 -32.41
N LEU A 203 13.74 -10.15 -31.55
CA LEU A 203 12.68 -10.21 -30.53
C LEU A 203 12.83 -11.35 -29.51
N ARG A 204 14.06 -11.87 -29.33
CA ARG A 204 14.36 -13.05 -28.51
C ARG A 204 15.23 -12.75 -27.29
N ALA A 205 15.50 -11.47 -27.02
CA ALA A 205 16.29 -11.06 -25.87
C ALA A 205 15.61 -11.52 -24.56
N PHE A 206 16.41 -12.00 -23.63
CA PHE A 206 15.96 -12.45 -22.32
C PHE A 206 17.00 -12.17 -21.25
N GLN A 207 16.56 -11.66 -20.09
CA GLN A 207 17.41 -11.53 -18.91
C GLN A 207 16.62 -11.84 -17.64
N LEU A 208 17.23 -12.60 -16.73
CA LEU A 208 16.74 -12.75 -15.34
C LEU A 208 17.67 -11.98 -14.40
N SER A 209 17.22 -10.82 -13.93
CA SER A 209 17.98 -10.01 -13.00
C SER A 209 17.49 -10.18 -11.57
N THR A 210 18.41 -10.20 -10.60
CA THR A 210 18.07 -10.16 -9.18
C THR A 210 18.24 -8.74 -8.65
N VAL A 211 17.20 -8.18 -8.02
CA VAL A 211 17.26 -6.87 -7.36
C VAL A 211 17.78 -7.07 -5.92
N PRO A 212 18.99 -6.61 -5.58
CA PRO A 212 19.59 -6.89 -4.29
C PRO A 212 18.99 -6.04 -3.18
N TRP A 213 18.86 -6.59 -1.98
CA TRP A 213 18.24 -5.95 -0.82
C TRP A 213 16.79 -5.53 -1.04
N ALA A 214 16.07 -6.24 -1.91
CA ALA A 214 14.67 -5.97 -2.21
C ALA A 214 13.74 -7.06 -1.67
N ASP A 215 12.59 -6.63 -1.13
CA ASP A 215 11.42 -7.47 -0.87
C ASP A 215 10.47 -7.44 -2.08
N HIS A 216 9.26 -7.99 -1.96
CA HIS A 216 8.33 -8.08 -3.08
C HIS A 216 7.91 -6.72 -3.68
N VAL A 217 7.78 -5.67 -2.87
CA VAL A 217 7.21 -4.37 -3.28
C VAL A 217 8.25 -3.27 -3.36
N SER A 218 9.38 -3.41 -2.65
CA SER A 218 10.44 -2.41 -2.65
C SER A 218 11.09 -2.13 -4.02
N PRO A 219 11.08 -3.03 -5.04
CA PRO A 219 11.53 -2.68 -6.39
C PRO A 219 10.76 -1.51 -7.01
N LEU A 220 9.51 -1.25 -6.59
CA LEU A 220 8.71 -0.15 -7.12
C LEU A 220 9.14 1.23 -6.63
N VAL A 221 10.00 1.29 -5.61
CA VAL A 221 10.52 2.54 -5.05
C VAL A 221 12.04 2.64 -5.15
N ASP A 222 12.66 1.74 -5.92
CA ASP A 222 14.09 1.62 -6.11
C ASP A 222 14.50 2.08 -7.50
N GLU A 223 15.47 2.99 -7.57
CA GLU A 223 15.95 3.55 -8.83
C GLU A 223 16.69 2.52 -9.71
N ARG A 224 17.21 1.43 -9.13
CA ARG A 224 17.95 0.40 -9.88
C ARG A 224 17.05 -0.36 -10.87
N PRO A 225 15.95 -1.02 -10.46
CA PRO A 225 15.02 -1.66 -11.39
C PRO A 225 14.33 -0.64 -12.31
N GLU A 226 14.10 0.60 -11.88
CA GLU A 226 13.56 1.65 -12.76
C GLU A 226 14.51 2.01 -13.91
N ARG A 227 15.79 2.23 -13.61
CA ARG A 227 16.84 2.45 -14.62
C ARG A 227 16.96 1.25 -15.56
N GLN A 228 16.94 0.05 -15.01
CA GLN A 228 17.04 -1.18 -15.82
C GLN A 228 15.84 -1.35 -16.74
N ALA A 229 14.62 -1.08 -16.25
CA ALA A 229 13.40 -1.09 -17.06
C ALA A 229 13.46 -0.05 -18.19
N ALA A 230 13.94 1.16 -17.89
CA ALA A 230 14.10 2.22 -18.89
C ALA A 230 15.14 1.86 -19.96
N THR A 231 16.28 1.27 -19.57
CA THR A 231 17.29 0.76 -20.52
C THR A 231 16.68 -0.32 -21.41
N TRP A 232 16.03 -1.32 -20.81
CA TRP A 232 15.46 -2.44 -21.54
C TRP A 232 14.38 -1.99 -22.52
N ALA A 233 13.52 -1.05 -22.11
CA ALA A 233 12.49 -0.49 -22.98
C ALA A 233 13.09 0.20 -24.20
N ARG A 234 14.20 0.93 -24.04
CA ARG A 234 14.87 1.61 -25.16
C ARG A 234 15.56 0.63 -26.10
N GLU A 235 16.25 -0.39 -25.58
CA GLU A 235 16.85 -1.45 -26.41
C GLU A 235 15.77 -2.19 -27.21
N ALA A 236 14.65 -2.55 -26.57
CA ALA A 236 13.51 -3.19 -27.22
C ALA A 236 12.86 -2.32 -28.32
N LEU A 237 12.97 -0.98 -28.20
CA LEU A 237 12.49 -0.03 -29.19
C LEU A 237 13.57 0.39 -30.22
N ALA A 238 14.78 -0.18 -30.14
CA ALA A 238 15.94 0.20 -30.96
C ALA A 238 16.31 1.70 -30.85
N GLU A 239 16.14 2.29 -29.68
CA GLU A 239 16.39 3.71 -29.42
C GLU A 239 17.78 3.95 -28.82
N ALA A 240 18.71 4.48 -29.63
CA ALA A 240 20.10 4.76 -29.23
C ALA A 240 20.27 6.05 -28.41
N GLY A 241 21.38 6.15 -27.66
CA GLY A 241 21.79 7.35 -26.90
C GLY A 241 21.75 7.17 -25.39
N PRO A 242 22.20 8.15 -24.59
CA PRO A 242 22.20 8.05 -23.13
C PRO A 242 20.79 8.13 -22.55
N LEU A 243 20.57 7.49 -21.39
CA LEU A 243 19.33 7.64 -20.62
C LEU A 243 19.16 9.10 -20.20
N GLN A 244 17.93 9.59 -20.28
CA GLN A 244 17.55 10.86 -19.70
C GLN A 244 17.27 10.66 -18.21
N PRO A 245 18.00 11.32 -17.29
CA PRO A 245 17.75 11.18 -15.87
C PRO A 245 16.41 11.83 -15.51
N VAL A 246 15.67 11.21 -14.61
CA VAL A 246 14.56 11.89 -13.92
C VAL A 246 15.16 12.99 -13.04
N ARG A 247 14.78 14.25 -13.28
CA ARG A 247 15.35 15.40 -12.56
C ARG A 247 14.84 15.45 -11.12
N GLY A 248 15.61 16.09 -10.24
CA GLY A 248 15.30 16.42 -8.84
C GLY A 248 15.13 15.24 -7.87
N TRP A 249 14.40 15.45 -6.77
CA TRP A 249 14.47 14.59 -5.57
C TRP A 249 13.09 14.15 -5.05
N PRO A 250 12.20 13.62 -5.91
CA PRO A 250 10.80 13.44 -5.54
C PRO A 250 10.60 12.40 -4.42
N ARG A 251 11.49 11.39 -4.30
CA ARG A 251 11.52 10.47 -3.14
C ARG A 251 11.88 11.18 -1.84
N ALA A 252 12.93 12.01 -1.87
CA ALA A 252 13.31 12.79 -0.69
C ALA A 252 12.19 13.77 -0.32
N GLY A 253 11.54 14.38 -1.32
CA GLY A 253 10.38 15.23 -1.12
C GLY A 253 9.23 14.50 -0.43
N ALA A 254 8.92 13.28 -0.87
CA ALA A 254 7.94 12.42 -0.22
C ALA A 254 8.29 12.13 1.25
N VAL A 255 9.55 11.79 1.53
CA VAL A 255 10.02 11.53 2.91
C VAL A 255 9.90 12.79 3.78
N LEU A 256 10.30 13.96 3.27
CA LEU A 256 10.21 15.24 3.98
C LEU A 256 8.75 15.59 4.33
N CYS A 257 7.83 15.44 3.37
CA CYS A 257 6.40 15.62 3.59
C CYS A 257 5.86 14.66 4.67
N GLY A 258 6.22 13.37 4.59
CA GLY A 258 5.82 12.38 5.59
C GLY A 258 6.31 12.72 7.00
N ILE A 259 7.58 13.09 7.15
CA ILE A 259 8.16 13.54 8.43
C ILE A 259 7.45 14.80 8.92
N GLY A 260 7.21 15.77 8.04
CA GLY A 260 6.57 17.03 8.42
C GLY A 260 5.13 16.84 8.92
N LEU A 261 4.36 15.94 8.30
CA LEU A 261 3.02 15.56 8.77
C LEU A 261 3.07 14.92 10.17
N LEU A 262 4.05 14.04 10.43
CA LEU A 262 4.24 13.43 11.75
C LEU A 262 4.60 14.47 12.83
N LEU A 263 5.35 15.51 12.48
CA LEU A 263 5.69 16.59 13.41
C LEU A 263 4.53 17.54 13.71
N LEU A 264 3.59 17.71 12.78
CA LEU A 264 2.35 18.48 12.99
C LEU A 264 1.37 17.78 13.93
N PHE A 265 1.35 16.44 13.90
CA PHE A 265 0.34 15.62 14.58
C PHE A 265 0.16 15.94 16.08
N PRO A 266 1.22 16.08 16.91
CA PRO A 266 1.06 16.33 18.35
C PRO A 266 0.44 17.68 18.69
N LEU A 267 0.66 18.70 17.85
CA LEU A 267 0.03 20.02 18.03
C LEU A 267 -1.45 19.96 17.65
N ALA A 268 -1.78 19.34 16.51
CA ALA A 268 -3.16 19.16 16.08
C ALA A 268 -3.97 18.34 17.12
N ALA A 269 -3.37 17.27 17.65
CA ALA A 269 -3.96 16.49 18.74
C ALA A 269 -4.19 17.31 20.01
N LEU A 270 -3.28 18.21 20.38
CA LEU A 270 -3.49 19.10 21.53
C LEU A 270 -4.65 20.07 21.29
N ILE A 271 -4.71 20.71 20.12
CA ILE A 271 -5.74 21.70 19.79
C ILE A 271 -7.12 21.05 19.81
N LEU A 272 -7.27 19.90 19.15
CA LEU A 272 -8.56 19.22 19.01
C LEU A 272 -9.02 18.51 20.30
N SER A 273 -8.09 17.93 21.06
CA SER A 273 -8.45 17.19 22.29
C SER A 273 -8.63 18.11 23.50
N GLY A 274 -8.10 19.34 23.45
CA GLY A 274 -8.01 20.24 24.59
C GLY A 274 -6.96 19.83 25.62
N ARG A 275 -6.93 20.51 26.77
CA ARG A 275 -6.05 20.13 27.88
C ARG A 275 -6.59 18.85 28.55
N PRO A 276 -5.72 17.88 28.87
CA PRO A 276 -6.14 16.72 29.65
C PRO A 276 -6.67 17.21 31.02
N PRO A 277 -7.72 16.59 31.56
CA PRO A 277 -8.12 16.85 32.94
C PRO A 277 -6.98 16.49 33.89
N ARG A 278 -6.95 17.13 35.07
CA ARG A 278 -5.96 16.81 36.11
C ARG A 278 -6.02 15.32 36.40
N PRO A 279 -4.87 14.62 36.45
CA PRO A 279 -4.85 13.22 36.84
C PRO A 279 -5.42 13.10 38.26
N ASP A 280 -6.17 12.03 38.51
CA ASP A 280 -6.49 11.64 39.89
C ASP A 280 -5.16 11.41 40.63
N PRO A 281 -5.04 11.83 41.90
CA PRO A 281 -3.82 11.61 42.68
C PRO A 281 -3.51 10.10 42.71
N PRO A 282 -2.23 9.71 42.58
CA PRO A 282 -1.86 8.31 42.55
C PRO A 282 -2.33 7.64 43.85
N ARG A 283 -3.19 6.62 43.72
CA ARG A 283 -3.43 5.68 44.81
C ARG A 283 -2.21 4.76 44.87
N ASP A 284 -1.29 5.14 45.76
CA ASP A 284 -0.14 4.38 46.26
C ASP A 284 1.14 4.36 45.37
N PRO A 285 2.28 4.96 45.79
CA PRO A 285 3.45 5.14 44.91
C PRO A 285 4.47 3.99 44.87
N GLN A 286 4.34 2.90 45.63
CA GLN A 286 5.43 1.91 45.75
C GLN A 286 4.96 0.46 45.93
N ILE A 287 4.60 -0.23 44.84
CA ILE A 287 4.43 -1.70 44.86
C ILE A 287 5.13 -2.35 43.65
N ARG A 288 6.23 -3.07 43.92
CA ARG A 288 6.95 -4.09 43.09
C ARG A 288 6.70 -4.02 41.57
N ILE A 289 7.13 -2.93 40.96
CA ILE A 289 6.78 -2.56 39.58
C ILE A 289 7.34 -3.57 38.54
N THR A 290 8.54 -4.13 38.71
CA THR A 290 9.19 -4.89 37.62
C THR A 290 8.68 -6.34 37.45
N PHE A 291 8.49 -7.08 38.56
CA PHE A 291 8.04 -8.48 38.53
C PHE A 291 6.55 -8.60 38.16
N VAL A 292 5.71 -7.73 38.72
CA VAL A 292 4.28 -7.62 38.36
C VAL A 292 4.12 -7.24 36.88
N HIS A 293 4.97 -6.36 36.34
CA HIS A 293 4.92 -6.02 34.92
C HIS A 293 5.26 -7.18 33.99
N TRP A 294 6.23 -8.04 34.31
CA TRP A 294 6.58 -9.16 33.44
C TRP A 294 5.51 -10.25 33.45
N LEU A 295 4.92 -10.52 34.63
CA LEU A 295 3.75 -11.40 34.76
C LEU A 295 2.54 -10.83 33.98
N THR A 296 2.38 -9.50 33.95
CA THR A 296 1.34 -8.83 33.18
C THR A 296 1.58 -8.98 31.67
N ILE A 297 2.79 -8.82 31.16
CA ILE A 297 3.09 -9.02 29.73
C ILE A 297 2.84 -10.47 29.30
N ARG A 298 3.25 -11.45 30.11
CA ARG A 298 2.98 -12.87 29.82
C ARG A 298 1.50 -13.20 29.76
N THR A 299 0.71 -12.64 30.67
CA THR A 299 -0.75 -12.82 30.65
C THR A 299 -1.41 -12.11 29.47
N MET A 300 -0.87 -10.96 29.01
CA MET A 300 -1.30 -10.34 27.75
C MET A 300 -1.02 -11.24 26.55
N LEU A 301 0.22 -11.71 26.39
CA LEU A 301 0.61 -12.61 25.30
C LEU A 301 -0.26 -13.88 25.29
N ALA A 302 -0.43 -14.53 26.44
CA ALA A 302 -1.29 -15.72 26.51
C ALA A 302 -2.75 -15.46 26.10
N ARG A 303 -3.31 -14.28 26.42
CA ARG A 303 -4.66 -13.90 25.98
C ARG A 303 -4.72 -13.64 24.48
N TRP A 304 -3.68 -13.00 23.91
CA TRP A 304 -3.57 -12.80 22.47
C TRP A 304 -3.39 -14.12 21.72
N ALA A 305 -2.60 -15.06 22.25
CA ALA A 305 -2.46 -16.41 21.71
C ALA A 305 -3.82 -17.09 21.57
N VAL A 306 -4.58 -17.14 22.67
CA VAL A 306 -5.89 -17.79 22.73
C VAL A 306 -6.88 -17.11 21.79
N ALA A 307 -6.95 -15.78 21.79
CA ALA A 307 -7.86 -15.03 20.94
C ALA A 307 -7.53 -15.17 19.44
N SER A 308 -6.24 -15.15 19.10
CA SER A 308 -5.76 -15.30 17.71
C SER A 308 -5.97 -16.73 17.21
N ALA A 309 -5.71 -17.74 18.04
CA ALA A 309 -5.97 -19.13 17.73
C ALA A 309 -7.47 -19.40 17.53
N LEU A 310 -8.33 -18.82 18.38
CA LEU A 310 -9.78 -18.90 18.22
C LEU A 310 -10.24 -18.24 16.91
N ALA A 311 -9.70 -17.06 16.58
CA ALA A 311 -10.03 -16.36 15.35
C ALA A 311 -9.67 -17.19 14.11
N VAL A 312 -8.44 -17.72 14.06
CA VAL A 312 -7.99 -18.59 12.97
C VAL A 312 -8.79 -19.89 12.90
N ALA A 313 -9.07 -20.53 14.03
CA ALA A 313 -9.82 -21.78 14.07
C ALA A 313 -11.23 -21.59 13.53
N LEU A 314 -11.96 -20.58 14.02
CA LEU A 314 -13.31 -20.25 13.53
C LEU A 314 -13.29 -19.90 12.04
N LEU A 315 -12.26 -19.18 11.59
CA LEU A 315 -12.13 -18.78 10.20
C LEU A 315 -11.59 -19.90 9.28
N SER A 316 -11.23 -21.04 9.84
CA SER A 316 -10.92 -22.25 9.09
C SER A 316 -12.17 -23.13 8.89
N LEU A 317 -13.24 -22.89 9.66
CA LEU A 317 -14.47 -23.69 9.61
C LEU A 317 -15.44 -23.25 8.52
N THR A 318 -15.32 -22.03 7.99
CA THR A 318 -16.14 -21.56 6.89
C THR A 318 -15.25 -21.01 5.77
N SER A 319 -15.76 -20.96 4.54
CA SER A 319 -15.00 -20.45 3.38
C SER A 319 -15.49 -19.09 2.88
N HIS A 320 -16.59 -18.59 3.47
CA HIS A 320 -17.32 -17.44 2.95
C HIS A 320 -17.15 -16.23 3.87
N TYR A 321 -16.11 -15.44 3.61
CA TYR A 321 -15.82 -14.24 4.39
C TYR A 321 -16.12 -12.94 3.66
N ASP A 322 -16.71 -12.96 2.46
CA ASP A 322 -16.77 -11.78 1.58
C ASP A 322 -17.85 -10.73 1.92
N TRP A 323 -18.10 -10.48 3.21
CA TRP A 323 -19.12 -9.54 3.66
C TRP A 323 -18.75 -8.07 3.42
N LEU A 324 -17.45 -7.75 3.29
CA LEU A 324 -17.00 -6.41 2.88
C LEU A 324 -16.94 -6.25 1.35
N ARG A 325 -17.09 -7.33 0.56
CA ARG A 325 -16.84 -7.32 -0.88
C ARG A 325 -15.43 -6.82 -1.17
N LEU A 326 -14.46 -7.41 -0.46
CA LEU A 326 -13.04 -7.09 -0.54
C LEU A 326 -12.23 -8.39 -0.58
N TYR A 327 -11.57 -8.64 -1.71
CA TYR A 327 -10.70 -9.79 -1.91
C TYR A 327 -9.61 -9.82 -0.83
N ASN A 328 -9.54 -10.88 -0.03
CA ASN A 328 -8.72 -11.06 1.19
C ASN A 328 -8.93 -10.03 2.32
N GLY A 329 -9.42 -8.83 2.03
CA GLY A 329 -9.69 -7.79 3.03
C GLY A 329 -10.79 -8.19 4.00
N SER A 330 -11.82 -8.90 3.52
CA SER A 330 -12.89 -9.38 4.36
C SER A 330 -12.43 -10.47 5.35
N TYR A 331 -11.49 -11.34 4.94
CA TYR A 331 -10.87 -12.32 5.84
C TYR A 331 -10.04 -11.62 6.93
N LEU A 332 -9.17 -10.67 6.55
CA LEU A 332 -8.38 -9.89 7.50
C LEU A 332 -9.27 -9.17 8.54
N ALA A 333 -10.32 -8.48 8.07
CA ALA A 333 -11.26 -7.80 8.96
C ALA A 333 -11.97 -8.78 9.91
N SER A 334 -12.33 -9.96 9.41
CA SER A 334 -12.97 -11.02 10.21
C SER A 334 -12.01 -11.59 11.26
N CYS A 335 -10.74 -11.83 10.92
CA CYS A 335 -9.72 -12.28 11.88
C CYS A 335 -9.59 -11.29 13.04
N ILE A 336 -9.45 -10.00 12.70
CA ILE A 336 -9.28 -8.94 13.69
C ILE A 336 -10.55 -8.78 14.53
N LEU A 337 -11.74 -8.88 13.92
CA LEU A 337 -13.02 -8.82 14.63
C LEU A 337 -13.16 -9.95 15.66
N VAL A 338 -12.99 -11.20 15.22
CA VAL A 338 -13.15 -12.36 16.10
C VAL A 338 -12.11 -12.33 17.22
N ALA A 339 -10.84 -12.03 16.90
CA ALA A 339 -9.80 -11.88 17.92
C ALA A 339 -10.14 -10.74 18.89
N GLY A 340 -10.61 -9.60 18.39
CA GLY A 340 -11.00 -8.45 19.20
C GLY A 340 -12.17 -8.75 20.15
N LEU A 341 -13.22 -9.42 19.68
CA LEU A 341 -14.35 -9.84 20.51
C LEU A 341 -13.92 -10.85 21.59
N ALA A 342 -13.09 -11.83 21.22
CA ALA A 342 -12.53 -12.78 22.18
C ALA A 342 -11.69 -12.08 23.25
N LEU A 343 -10.86 -11.10 22.86
CA LEU A 343 -10.09 -10.30 23.80
C LEU A 343 -10.99 -9.46 24.71
N LEU A 344 -12.02 -8.79 24.18
CA LEU A 344 -12.95 -8.03 25.02
C LEU A 344 -13.67 -8.92 26.05
N LEU A 345 -14.00 -10.16 25.69
CA LEU A 345 -14.53 -11.15 26.63
C LEU A 345 -13.50 -11.51 27.71
N LEU A 346 -12.25 -11.75 27.34
CA LEU A 346 -11.14 -12.00 28.28
C LEU A 346 -10.83 -10.79 29.18
N PHE A 347 -11.15 -9.57 28.72
CA PHE A 347 -11.01 -8.31 29.46
C PHE A 347 -12.34 -7.76 29.99
N ARG A 348 -13.42 -8.55 30.04
CA ARG A 348 -14.79 -8.09 30.39
C ARG A 348 -14.87 -7.25 31.66
N GLY A 349 -14.10 -7.61 32.70
CA GLY A 349 -14.05 -6.88 33.97
C GLY A 349 -13.38 -5.50 33.91
N ARG A 350 -12.72 -5.16 32.79
CA ARG A 350 -12.05 -3.87 32.56
C ARG A 350 -12.72 -3.02 31.48
N VAL A 351 -13.75 -3.52 30.78
CA VAL A 351 -14.39 -2.80 29.67
C VAL A 351 -14.92 -1.43 30.10
N ALA A 352 -15.41 -1.28 31.33
CA ALA A 352 -15.85 -0.01 31.89
C ALA A 352 -14.75 1.08 31.96
N SER A 353 -13.46 0.71 31.81
CA SER A 353 -12.34 1.65 31.72
C SER A 353 -12.18 2.28 30.33
N LEU A 354 -12.85 1.77 29.29
CA LEU A 354 -12.94 2.38 27.95
C LEU A 354 -13.84 3.63 27.92
N ARG A 355 -13.77 4.48 28.95
CA ARG A 355 -14.66 5.63 29.10
C ARG A 355 -14.52 6.58 27.89
N PRO A 356 -15.57 6.76 27.07
CA PRO A 356 -15.51 7.66 25.94
C PRO A 356 -15.50 9.10 26.44
N ARG A 357 -14.73 9.96 25.75
CA ARG A 357 -14.81 11.42 25.91
C ARG A 357 -15.08 12.02 24.56
N LEU A 358 -16.23 12.68 24.40
CA LEU A 358 -16.69 13.17 23.09
C LEU A 358 -15.64 14.01 22.36
N ARG A 359 -14.98 14.96 23.05
CA ARG A 359 -13.89 15.75 22.45
C ARG A 359 -12.69 14.91 22.00
N GLY A 360 -12.32 13.89 22.78
CA GLY A 360 -11.23 12.98 22.42
C GLY A 360 -11.58 12.11 21.21
N ILE A 361 -12.82 11.60 21.16
CA ILE A 361 -13.32 10.82 20.02
C ILE A 361 -13.39 11.69 18.77
N PHE A 362 -13.90 12.92 18.88
CA PHE A 362 -13.92 13.88 17.78
C PHE A 362 -12.50 14.15 17.24
N ALA A 363 -11.54 14.43 18.12
CA ALA A 363 -10.14 14.61 17.74
C ALA A 363 -9.55 13.36 17.05
N ALA A 364 -9.86 12.16 17.57
CA ALA A 364 -9.42 10.91 16.98
C ALA A 364 -9.97 10.70 15.56
N VAL A 365 -11.26 10.97 15.35
CA VAL A 365 -11.90 10.84 14.02
C VAL A 365 -11.27 11.82 13.03
N VAL A 366 -11.19 13.11 13.39
CA VAL A 366 -10.66 14.16 12.50
C VAL A 366 -9.20 13.86 12.14
N LEU A 367 -8.36 13.51 13.11
CA LEU A 367 -6.96 13.23 12.84
C LEU A 367 -6.72 11.93 12.09
N ALA A 368 -7.50 10.88 12.37
CA ALA A 368 -7.37 9.62 11.63
C ALA A 368 -7.77 9.80 10.16
N LEU A 369 -8.86 10.52 9.89
CA LEU A 369 -9.27 10.83 8.53
C LEU A 369 -8.26 11.74 7.82
N ALA A 370 -7.77 12.79 8.48
CA ALA A 370 -6.73 13.66 7.92
C ALA A 370 -5.43 12.90 7.64
N PHE A 371 -5.04 11.98 8.53
CA PHE A 371 -3.87 11.12 8.30
C PHE A 371 -4.10 10.14 7.16
N ALA A 372 -5.27 9.50 7.08
CA ALA A 372 -5.64 8.61 5.98
C ALA A 372 -5.65 9.34 4.63
N MET A 373 -6.16 10.57 4.59
CA MET A 373 -6.08 11.45 3.42
C MET A 373 -4.63 11.76 3.04
N ALA A 374 -3.83 12.17 4.01
CA ALA A 374 -2.45 12.53 3.78
C ALA A 374 -1.63 11.31 3.34
N ALA A 375 -1.88 10.14 3.91
CA ALA A 375 -1.25 8.88 3.51
C ALA A 375 -1.71 8.43 2.12
N HIS A 376 -3.00 8.58 1.78
CA HIS A 376 -3.49 8.31 0.42
C HIS A 376 -2.88 9.26 -0.60
N ALA A 377 -2.78 10.55 -0.28
CA ALA A 377 -2.09 11.55 -1.08
C ALA A 377 -0.58 11.28 -1.16
N TRP A 378 0.04 10.75 -0.10
CA TRP A 378 1.46 10.37 -0.04
C TRP A 378 1.75 9.12 -0.89
N VAL A 379 0.86 8.13 -0.90
CA VAL A 379 0.97 6.98 -1.80
C VAL A 379 0.68 7.42 -3.25
N GLY A 380 -0.24 8.36 -3.44
CA GLY A 380 -0.65 8.86 -4.75
C GLY A 380 0.20 9.97 -5.38
N PHE A 381 1.04 10.70 -4.60
CA PHE A 381 1.50 12.09 -4.85
C PHE A 381 0.91 12.78 -6.08
N SER A 382 -0.42 12.93 -6.07
CA SER A 382 -1.17 13.80 -6.97
C SER A 382 -1.26 15.22 -6.38
N LEU A 383 -0.22 15.69 -5.66
CA LEU A 383 -0.10 17.12 -5.35
C LEU A 383 0.63 17.79 -6.50
N ASP A 384 0.07 17.62 -7.70
CA ASP A 384 0.37 18.53 -8.80
C ASP A 384 -0.28 19.87 -8.44
N LEU A 385 0.50 20.73 -7.79
CA LEU A 385 0.08 22.07 -7.34
C LEU A 385 0.19 23.11 -8.47
N THR A 386 0.25 22.69 -9.73
CA THR A 386 0.06 23.62 -10.85
C THR A 386 -1.31 24.32 -10.71
N PRO A 387 -1.46 25.59 -11.15
CA PRO A 387 -2.72 26.33 -11.03
C PRO A 387 -3.94 25.59 -11.62
N ILE A 388 -3.70 24.74 -12.63
CA ILE A 388 -4.71 23.89 -13.29
C ILE A 388 -5.14 22.72 -12.39
N ASN A 389 -4.21 22.10 -11.67
CA ASN A 389 -4.45 20.93 -10.81
C ASN A 389 -4.76 21.29 -9.35
N ALA A 390 -4.47 22.50 -8.88
CA ALA A 390 -4.99 23.03 -7.61
C ALA A 390 -6.53 23.10 -7.60
N MET A 391 -7.15 23.40 -8.75
CA MET A 391 -8.60 23.35 -8.93
C MET A 391 -9.13 21.90 -8.93
N SER A 392 -8.33 20.94 -9.43
CA SER A 392 -8.64 19.49 -9.39
C SER A 392 -8.51 18.93 -7.96
N PHE A 393 -7.50 19.36 -7.20
CA PHE A 393 -7.35 19.07 -5.78
C PHE A 393 -8.51 19.64 -4.96
N LEU A 394 -8.89 20.89 -5.20
CA LEU A 394 -10.07 21.51 -4.59
C LEU A 394 -11.38 20.82 -5.02
N ARG A 395 -11.51 20.37 -6.27
CA ARG A 395 -12.63 19.53 -6.73
C ARG A 395 -12.63 18.14 -6.10
N THR A 396 -11.46 17.55 -5.81
CA THR A 396 -11.35 16.27 -5.10
C THR A 396 -11.74 16.43 -3.63
N LEU A 397 -11.39 17.57 -3.02
CA LEU A 397 -11.84 17.95 -1.68
C LEU A 397 -13.34 18.32 -1.64
N ALA A 398 -13.88 18.94 -2.69
CA ALA A 398 -15.25 19.47 -2.73
C ALA A 398 -16.29 18.54 -3.41
N GLY A 399 -15.86 17.58 -4.24
CA GLY A 399 -16.72 16.86 -5.20
C GLY A 399 -16.63 15.33 -5.18
N GLY A 400 -15.80 14.73 -4.33
CA GLY A 400 -15.74 13.28 -4.21
C GLY A 400 -14.43 12.82 -3.60
N PHE A 401 -14.45 12.65 -2.28
CA PHE A 401 -13.93 11.46 -1.60
C PHE A 401 -12.65 10.85 -2.21
N TRP A 402 -11.53 10.92 -1.49
CA TRP A 402 -10.22 10.35 -1.87
C TRP A 402 -10.18 8.81 -2.04
N LEU A 403 -11.34 8.16 -2.08
CA LEU A 403 -11.53 6.80 -2.56
C LEU A 403 -12.77 6.84 -3.47
N PRO A 404 -12.89 6.01 -4.51
CA PRO A 404 -14.15 5.86 -5.21
C PRO A 404 -15.28 5.44 -4.25
N THR A 405 -16.53 5.85 -4.56
CA THR A 405 -17.71 5.65 -3.69
C THR A 405 -17.83 4.23 -3.12
N PRO A 406 -17.63 3.13 -3.90
CA PRO A 406 -17.70 1.79 -3.36
C PRO A 406 -16.71 1.56 -2.20
N ARG A 407 -15.47 2.05 -2.29
CA ARG A 407 -14.46 1.91 -1.23
C ARG A 407 -14.81 2.70 0.02
N TRP A 408 -15.37 3.91 -0.14
CA TRP A 408 -15.85 4.69 1.02
C TRP A 408 -16.93 3.97 1.82
N LEU A 409 -17.84 3.28 1.14
CA LEU A 409 -18.88 2.50 1.80
C LEU A 409 -18.31 1.33 2.61
N ARG A 410 -17.06 0.89 2.35
CA ARG A 410 -16.38 -0.17 3.12
C ARG A 410 -15.59 0.36 4.30
N LEU A 411 -15.21 1.65 4.31
CA LEU A 411 -14.44 2.25 5.41
C LEU A 411 -15.16 2.08 6.76
N GLY A 412 -16.43 2.49 6.83
CA GLY A 412 -17.22 2.41 8.07
C GLY A 412 -17.33 0.98 8.62
N PRO A 413 -17.86 0.02 7.84
CA PRO A 413 -17.95 -1.38 8.27
C PRO A 413 -16.60 -2.00 8.62
N ALA A 414 -15.53 -1.73 7.86
CA ALA A 414 -14.18 -2.21 8.17
C ALA A 414 -13.66 -1.62 9.49
N THR A 415 -13.85 -0.31 9.73
CA THR A 415 -13.50 0.34 11.00
C THR A 415 -14.25 -0.28 12.17
N LEU A 416 -15.56 -0.52 12.03
CA LEU A 416 -16.37 -1.14 13.08
C LEU A 416 -15.92 -2.58 13.38
N ALA A 417 -15.55 -3.34 12.35
CA ALA A 417 -15.05 -4.71 12.52
C ALA A 417 -13.74 -4.77 13.31
N VAL A 418 -12.82 -3.84 13.07
CA VAL A 418 -11.51 -3.86 13.75
C VAL A 418 -11.53 -3.17 15.12
N LEU A 419 -12.51 -2.30 15.41
CA LEU A 419 -12.59 -1.52 16.64
C LEU A 419 -12.50 -2.36 17.94
N PRO A 420 -13.14 -3.54 18.07
CA PRO A 420 -13.02 -4.38 19.26
C PRO A 420 -11.56 -4.75 19.59
N TYR A 421 -10.74 -5.01 18.57
CA TYR A 421 -9.33 -5.36 18.76
C TYR A 421 -8.54 -4.18 19.32
N PHE A 422 -8.68 -2.99 18.73
CA PHE A 422 -8.00 -1.78 19.21
C PHE A 422 -8.50 -1.35 20.60
N ALA A 423 -9.77 -1.58 20.91
CA ALA A 423 -10.31 -1.36 22.26
C ALA A 423 -9.66 -2.31 23.28
N ALA A 424 -9.52 -3.60 22.95
CA ALA A 424 -8.82 -4.56 23.78
C ALA A 424 -7.32 -4.22 23.93
N GLU A 425 -6.67 -3.74 22.87
CA GLU A 425 -5.28 -3.28 22.92
C GLU A 425 -5.11 -2.13 23.93
N GLU A 426 -5.99 -1.13 23.94
CA GLU A 426 -5.97 -0.05 24.93
C GLU A 426 -6.21 -0.54 26.37
N LEU A 427 -7.11 -1.52 26.56
CA LEU A 427 -7.35 -2.16 27.85
C LEU A 427 -6.13 -2.93 28.37
N ALA A 428 -5.42 -3.61 27.47
CA ALA A 428 -4.24 -4.39 27.82
C ALA A 428 -3.06 -3.47 28.16
N LEU A 429 -2.77 -2.51 27.30
CA LEU A 429 -1.61 -1.61 27.48
C LEU A 429 -1.81 -0.62 28.64
N GLY A 430 -3.05 -0.29 29.02
CA GLY A 430 -3.34 0.54 30.19
C GLY A 430 -2.85 1.99 30.06
N ASP A 431 -2.54 2.63 31.20
CA ASP A 431 -2.08 4.03 31.24
C ASP A 431 -0.71 4.20 30.55
N PRO A 432 -0.57 5.12 29.58
CA PRO A 432 0.68 5.36 28.87
C PRO A 432 1.85 5.81 29.77
N ASN A 433 1.59 6.32 30.97
CA ASN A 433 2.63 6.76 31.91
C ASN A 433 3.28 5.61 32.70
N LEU A 434 2.68 4.41 32.69
CA LEU A 434 3.18 3.25 33.45
C LEU A 434 4.38 2.57 32.76
N PHE A 435 4.52 2.73 31.46
CA PHE A 435 5.58 2.12 30.66
C PHE A 435 6.54 3.19 30.13
N ARG A 436 7.84 2.85 30.04
CA ARG A 436 8.74 3.58 29.13
C ARG A 436 8.14 3.49 27.72
N TYR A 437 8.05 4.63 27.04
CA TYR A 437 7.37 4.76 25.74
C TYR A 437 7.70 3.62 24.75
N TRP A 438 8.98 3.38 24.49
CA TRP A 438 9.42 2.35 23.55
C TRP A 438 9.10 0.92 23.99
N ARG A 439 8.99 0.66 25.30
CA ARG A 439 8.57 -0.64 25.81
C ARG A 439 7.09 -0.89 25.50
N ARG A 440 6.24 0.15 25.64
CA ARG A 440 4.81 0.05 25.29
C ARG A 440 4.63 -0.22 23.80
N VAL A 441 5.37 0.50 22.94
CA VAL A 441 5.38 0.26 21.50
C VAL A 441 5.83 -1.17 21.20
N GLY A 442 6.94 -1.64 21.81
CA GLY A 442 7.43 -3.00 21.62
C GLY A 442 6.41 -4.08 22.03
N VAL A 443 5.73 -3.92 23.17
CA VAL A 443 4.67 -4.86 23.59
C VAL A 443 3.51 -4.86 22.60
N CYS A 444 3.06 -3.68 22.15
CA CYS A 444 2.01 -3.59 21.14
C CYS A 444 2.38 -4.32 19.83
N LEU A 445 3.62 -4.13 19.36
CA LEU A 445 4.09 -4.78 18.14
C LEU A 445 4.17 -6.31 18.31
N LEU A 446 4.59 -6.79 19.49
CA LEU A 446 4.60 -8.23 19.79
C LEU A 446 3.19 -8.84 19.77
N LEU A 447 2.19 -8.15 20.35
CA LEU A 447 0.79 -8.62 20.37
C LEU A 447 0.21 -8.69 18.95
N ARG A 448 0.53 -7.73 18.08
CA ARG A 448 0.10 -7.74 16.68
C ARG A 448 0.85 -8.77 15.85
N LEU A 449 2.14 -8.95 16.11
CA LEU A 449 2.98 -9.97 15.48
C LEU A 449 2.43 -11.37 15.76
N GLU A 450 1.97 -11.63 16.98
CA GLU A 450 1.35 -12.91 17.34
C GLU A 450 0.11 -13.21 16.49
N LEU A 451 -0.83 -12.26 16.41
CA LEU A 451 -2.00 -12.41 15.53
C LEU A 451 -1.58 -12.65 14.07
N TRP A 452 -0.65 -11.85 13.57
CA TRP A 452 -0.17 -11.98 12.20
C TRP A 452 0.49 -13.34 11.93
N LEU A 453 1.37 -13.82 12.81
CA LEU A 453 2.05 -15.11 12.67
C LEU A 453 1.04 -16.27 12.64
N LEU A 454 0.02 -16.24 13.51
CA LEU A 454 -1.02 -17.26 13.48
C LEU A 454 -1.84 -17.20 12.18
N MET A 455 -2.14 -16.01 11.67
CA MET A 455 -2.78 -15.87 10.36
C MET A 455 -1.89 -16.46 9.25
N VAL A 456 -0.59 -16.16 9.24
CA VAL A 456 0.36 -16.72 8.27
C VAL A 456 0.40 -18.24 8.33
N LEU A 457 0.52 -18.81 9.53
CA LEU A 457 0.49 -20.26 9.72
C LEU A 457 -0.81 -20.87 9.19
N ALA A 458 -1.95 -20.21 9.42
CA ALA A 458 -3.23 -20.65 8.89
C ALA A 458 -3.27 -20.64 7.36
N VAL A 459 -2.77 -19.57 6.73
CA VAL A 459 -2.71 -19.46 5.26
C VAL A 459 -1.86 -20.59 4.68
N TYR A 460 -0.71 -20.89 5.28
CA TYR A 460 0.12 -22.01 4.85
C TYR A 460 -0.53 -23.37 5.14
N ALA A 461 -1.17 -23.56 6.28
CA ALA A 461 -1.77 -24.85 6.63
C ALA A 461 -3.00 -25.19 5.77
N THR A 462 -3.78 -24.17 5.38
CA THR A 462 -5.05 -24.34 4.66
C THR A 462 -4.95 -24.08 3.16
N MET A 463 -3.86 -23.45 2.70
CA MET A 463 -3.70 -23.00 1.31
C MET A 463 -4.90 -22.19 0.79
N ASN A 464 -5.51 -21.38 1.67
CA ASN A 464 -6.78 -20.70 1.44
C ASN A 464 -6.70 -19.42 0.56
N GLY A 465 -5.60 -19.21 -0.16
CA GLY A 465 -5.45 -18.11 -1.12
C GLY A 465 -5.28 -16.71 -0.52
N GLN A 466 -5.14 -16.57 0.81
CA GLN A 466 -5.03 -15.27 1.50
C GLN A 466 -3.61 -14.64 1.41
N VAL A 467 -3.02 -14.68 0.20
CA VAL A 467 -1.62 -14.32 -0.07
C VAL A 467 -1.28 -12.87 0.31
N LEU A 468 -2.25 -11.96 0.27
CA LEU A 468 -2.04 -10.55 0.62
C LEU A 468 -1.60 -10.35 2.07
N ILE A 469 -1.94 -11.28 2.98
CA ILE A 469 -1.47 -11.22 4.38
C ILE A 469 0.06 -11.36 4.45
N LEU A 470 0.64 -12.16 3.56
CA LEU A 470 2.08 -12.40 3.47
C LEU A 470 2.77 -11.21 2.80
N LEU A 471 2.25 -10.79 1.64
CA LEU A 471 2.85 -9.75 0.81
C LEU A 471 2.87 -8.37 1.51
N LEU A 472 1.86 -8.08 2.33
CA LEU A 472 1.72 -6.79 3.00
C LEU A 472 2.42 -6.72 4.37
N ALA A 473 3.20 -7.73 4.77
CA ALA A 473 3.86 -7.78 6.08
C ALA A 473 4.69 -6.52 6.43
N PRO A 474 5.57 -6.01 5.55
CA PRO A 474 6.31 -4.78 5.84
C PRO A 474 5.38 -3.57 6.04
N THR A 475 4.30 -3.53 5.26
CA THR A 475 3.30 -2.46 5.34
C THR A 475 2.50 -2.54 6.64
N PHE A 476 2.12 -3.74 7.10
CA PHE A 476 1.47 -3.94 8.40
C PHE A 476 2.34 -3.51 9.57
N LEU A 477 3.64 -3.81 9.52
CA LEU A 477 4.59 -3.39 10.54
C LEU A 477 4.68 -1.86 10.59
N PHE A 478 4.89 -1.23 9.44
CA PHE A 478 4.96 0.23 9.31
C PHE A 478 3.69 0.92 9.81
N LEU A 479 2.52 0.46 9.35
CA LEU A 479 1.23 0.99 9.78
C LEU A 479 0.99 0.77 11.28
N SER A 480 1.43 -0.37 11.83
CA SER A 480 1.27 -0.67 13.25
C SER A 480 2.06 0.27 14.14
N VAL A 481 3.29 0.61 13.75
CA VAL A 481 4.09 1.63 14.42
C VAL A 481 3.34 2.95 14.40
N LEU A 482 2.95 3.45 13.22
CA LEU A 482 2.28 4.74 13.07
C LEU A 482 0.97 4.85 13.87
N GLN A 483 0.13 3.81 13.79
CA GLN A 483 -1.10 3.71 14.56
C GLN A 483 -0.81 3.81 16.05
N ARG A 484 0.18 3.06 16.55
CA ARG A 484 0.51 3.06 17.98
C ARG A 484 1.04 4.40 18.47
N LEU A 485 1.93 5.03 17.70
CA LEU A 485 2.46 6.36 18.02
C LEU A 485 1.32 7.39 18.10
N GLY A 486 0.43 7.40 17.11
CA GLY A 486 -0.71 8.34 17.05
C GLY A 486 -1.75 8.10 18.15
N SER A 487 -2.13 6.84 18.39
CA SER A 487 -3.05 6.47 19.45
C SER A 487 -2.52 6.84 20.84
N ASP A 488 -1.22 6.69 21.10
CA ASP A 488 -0.61 7.10 22.37
C ASP A 488 -0.62 8.62 22.56
N VAL A 489 -0.30 9.39 21.51
CA VAL A 489 -0.41 10.85 21.55
C VAL A 489 -1.84 11.27 21.90
N LEU A 490 -2.84 10.71 21.22
CA LEU A 490 -4.25 10.98 21.50
C LEU A 490 -4.66 10.54 22.91
N ARG A 491 -4.22 9.37 23.37
CA ARG A 491 -4.48 8.85 24.72
C ARG A 491 -3.96 9.79 25.80
N ILE A 492 -2.74 10.31 25.62
CA ILE A 492 -2.09 11.24 26.56
C ILE A 492 -2.82 12.59 26.59
N ARG A 493 -3.27 13.09 25.43
CA ARG A 493 -3.91 14.42 25.35
C ARG A 493 -5.37 14.42 25.77
N SER A 494 -6.13 13.45 25.31
CA SER A 494 -7.56 13.35 25.59
C SER A 494 -7.85 12.70 26.94
N GLY A 495 -6.91 11.91 27.47
CA GLY A 495 -7.11 11.02 28.62
C GLY A 495 -8.18 9.95 28.38
N SER A 496 -8.57 9.70 27.12
CA SER A 496 -9.59 8.71 26.75
C SER A 496 -8.95 7.52 26.03
N PRO A 497 -9.00 6.30 26.60
CA PRO A 497 -8.57 5.09 25.89
C PRO A 497 -9.45 4.80 24.67
N ALA A 498 -10.75 5.11 24.73
CA ALA A 498 -11.62 4.98 23.57
C ALA A 498 -11.16 5.84 22.37
N ALA A 499 -10.61 7.03 22.61
CA ALA A 499 -10.06 7.87 21.54
C ALA A 499 -8.85 7.22 20.84
N GLY A 500 -7.94 6.61 21.61
CA GLY A 500 -6.80 5.86 21.06
C GLY A 500 -7.26 4.65 20.22
N ALA A 501 -8.27 3.93 20.69
CA ALA A 501 -8.86 2.79 19.98
C ALA A 501 -9.53 3.20 18.67
N VAL A 502 -10.36 4.26 18.71
CA VAL A 502 -11.05 4.79 17.51
C VAL A 502 -10.05 5.27 16.46
N PHE A 503 -8.98 5.97 16.86
CA PHE A 503 -7.94 6.42 15.93
C PHE A 503 -7.29 5.23 15.20
N GLY A 504 -6.85 4.21 15.95
CA GLY A 504 -6.24 3.02 15.37
C GLY A 504 -7.20 2.26 14.44
N ALA A 505 -8.46 2.11 14.86
CA ALA A 505 -9.50 1.42 14.11
C ALA A 505 -9.84 2.12 12.78
N ILE A 506 -9.90 3.46 12.75
CA ILE A 506 -10.13 4.21 11.51
C ILE A 506 -8.97 4.01 10.54
N LEU A 507 -7.73 4.08 11.00
CA LEU A 507 -6.57 3.87 10.14
C LEU A 507 -6.49 2.44 9.59
N ALA A 508 -6.82 1.43 10.40
CA ALA A 508 -6.89 0.04 9.93
C ALA A 508 -8.06 -0.17 8.95
N GLY A 509 -9.23 0.40 9.24
CA GLY A 509 -10.39 0.35 8.33
C GLY A 509 -10.09 1.04 7.00
N TRP A 510 -9.40 2.18 7.01
CA TRP A 510 -8.93 2.85 5.80
C TRP A 510 -7.98 1.98 5.01
N PHE A 511 -6.97 1.40 5.66
CA PHE A 511 -6.04 0.49 4.99
C PHE A 511 -6.75 -0.68 4.31
N ILE A 512 -7.69 -1.32 5.02
CA ILE A 512 -8.49 -2.42 4.47
C ILE A 512 -9.31 -1.95 3.25
N ALA A 513 -9.99 -0.82 3.37
CA ALA A 513 -10.84 -0.29 2.31
C ALA A 513 -10.06 0.27 1.10
N SER A 514 -8.82 0.71 1.28
CA SER A 514 -8.00 1.34 0.23
C SER A 514 -7.09 0.36 -0.51
N VAL A 515 -6.58 -0.67 0.17
CA VAL A 515 -5.55 -1.57 -0.39
C VAL A 515 -6.15 -2.82 -1.02
N PHE A 516 -7.19 -3.39 -0.41
CA PHE A 516 -7.75 -4.64 -0.89
C PHE A 516 -8.67 -4.43 -2.09
N PRO A 517 -8.67 -5.35 -3.08
CA PRO A 517 -9.51 -5.22 -4.28
C PRO A 517 -11.00 -5.36 -3.96
N LEU A 518 -11.86 -4.58 -4.63
CA LEU A 518 -13.33 -4.75 -4.58
C LEU A 518 -13.74 -6.04 -5.31
N THR A 519 -14.72 -6.78 -4.80
CA THR A 519 -15.24 -8.04 -5.39
C THR A 519 -16.74 -8.03 -5.67
#